data_AF-A0A7T0NW57-F1
#
_entry.id   AF-A0A7T0NW57-F1
#
_cell.length_a   1.000
_cell.length_b   1.000
_cell.length_c   1.000
_cell.angle_alpha   90.00
_cell.angle_beta   90.00
_cell.angle_gamma   90.00
#
_symmetry.space_group_name_H-M   'P 1'
#
loop_
_entity.id
_entity.type
_entity.pdbx_description
1 polymer ?
#
loop_
_entity_poly.entity_id
_entity_poly.type
_entity_poly.pdbx_seq_one_letter_code
_entity_poly.pdbx_strand_id
1 'polypeptide(L)'
;MANKLPKRLCKEPLLDALFECRFITHFPVSSILPGILFSEFEGEKQLERLPQSEIPEAVRNSDPNLKYVPLVRMRLDNYSFLIGDRSLAVSCNLPYKGWNDFKPTIIKVIGVLKKSGLINKVIRYSTKYVDLIESDDFADQVSLANLSLRIGSHNLTKESYQVRMEIAVEGFINILQIISGAKVLMPDNSEHHGVVIDIDTIKDTGGISIEQLEVNLDNALEHIHRINKETFFDCITEQTIARLEPEYE
;
A
#
# COMPACT_ATOMS: atom_id res chain seq x y z
N MET A 1 -5.94 -27.31 1.60
CA MET A 1 -7.28 -27.02 2.15
C MET A 1 -7.32 -25.51 2.34
N ALA A 2 -8.25 -24.79 1.72
CA ALA A 2 -8.34 -23.35 1.90
C ALA A 2 -8.90 -23.07 3.30
N ASN A 3 -8.03 -22.78 4.25
CA ASN A 3 -8.46 -22.32 5.58
C ASN A 3 -9.21 -21.00 5.38
N LYS A 4 -10.40 -20.88 5.99
CA LYS A 4 -11.18 -19.64 5.98
C LYS A 4 -10.29 -18.52 6.52
N LEU A 5 -10.07 -17.44 5.77
CA LEU A 5 -9.29 -16.30 6.26
C LEU A 5 -10.08 -15.51 7.30
N PRO A 6 -9.42 -14.96 8.34
CA PRO A 6 -10.06 -14.04 9.27
C PRO A 6 -10.69 -12.85 8.55
N LYS A 7 -11.85 -12.40 9.02
CA LYS A 7 -12.48 -11.17 8.57
C LYS A 7 -11.70 -9.97 9.08
N ARG A 8 -11.30 -9.98 10.35
CA ARG A 8 -10.44 -8.99 11.01
C ARG A 8 -9.50 -9.64 12.04
N LEU A 9 -8.52 -8.87 12.49
CA LEU A 9 -7.66 -9.18 13.63
C LEU A 9 -8.01 -8.21 14.76
N CYS A 10 -8.26 -8.71 15.98
CA CYS A 10 -8.59 -7.83 17.11
C CYS A 10 -7.35 -7.04 17.59
N LYS A 11 -6.16 -7.62 17.41
CA LYS A 11 -4.89 -6.90 17.50
C LYS A 11 -4.43 -6.55 16.10
N GLU A 12 -4.84 -5.38 15.62
CA GLU A 12 -4.56 -4.88 14.28
C GLU A 12 -3.05 -4.55 14.14
N PRO A 13 -2.28 -5.29 13.33
CA PRO A 13 -0.86 -5.02 13.13
C PRO A 13 -0.62 -3.89 12.11
N LEU A 14 -1.67 -3.44 11.43
CA LEU A 14 -1.57 -2.58 10.26
C LEU A 14 -1.06 -1.17 10.61
N LEU A 15 0.01 -0.74 9.93
CA LEU A 15 0.61 0.58 10.03
C LEU A 15 0.23 1.51 8.87
N ASP A 16 0.10 0.98 7.65
CA ASP A 16 -0.23 1.77 6.47
C ASP A 16 -0.99 0.93 5.43
N ALA A 17 -1.98 1.54 4.79
CA ALA A 17 -2.72 0.98 3.67
C ALA A 17 -2.81 2.02 2.55
N LEU A 18 -2.32 1.64 1.37
CA LEU A 18 -2.18 2.53 0.23
C LEU A 18 -2.69 1.84 -1.05
N PHE A 19 -3.50 2.55 -1.83
CA PHE A 19 -3.74 2.21 -3.23
C PHE A 19 -3.03 3.22 -4.12
N GLU A 20 -2.32 2.77 -5.14
CA GLU A 20 -1.61 3.63 -6.09
C GLU A 20 -2.02 3.30 -7.53
N CYS A 21 -2.19 4.32 -8.36
CA CYS A 21 -2.30 4.14 -9.81
C CYS A 21 -1.28 5.02 -10.53
N ARG A 22 -0.68 4.46 -11.59
CA ARG A 22 0.22 5.16 -12.51
C ARG A 22 -0.41 5.28 -13.87
N PHE A 23 -0.21 6.42 -14.51
CA PHE A 23 -0.88 6.75 -15.75
C PHE A 23 0.02 7.49 -16.75
N ILE A 24 -0.47 7.54 -17.98
CA ILE A 24 0.06 8.36 -19.07
C ILE A 24 -0.82 9.59 -19.21
N THR A 25 -0.19 10.75 -19.27
CA THR A 25 -0.81 12.07 -19.39
C THR A 25 0.11 13.01 -20.18
N HIS A 26 -0.48 14.05 -20.76
CA HIS A 26 0.21 15.18 -21.39
C HIS A 26 0.17 16.44 -20.52
N PHE A 27 -0.46 16.39 -19.35
CA PHE A 27 -0.63 17.50 -18.42
C PHE A 27 0.22 17.29 -17.17
N PRO A 28 0.68 18.37 -16.52
CA PRO A 28 1.28 18.28 -15.18
C PRO A 28 0.17 18.03 -14.15
N VAL A 29 -0.23 16.76 -13.97
CA VAL A 29 -1.38 16.38 -13.14
C VAL A 29 -1.26 16.91 -11.71
N SER A 30 -0.05 16.98 -11.16
CA SER A 30 0.22 17.53 -9.83
C SER A 30 -0.15 19.00 -9.66
N SER A 31 -0.27 19.76 -10.76
CA SER A 31 -0.61 21.18 -10.73
C SER A 31 -2.11 21.46 -10.87
N ILE A 32 -2.90 20.47 -11.30
CA ILE A 32 -4.32 20.64 -11.62
C ILE A 32 -5.20 19.80 -10.70
N LEU A 33 -4.88 18.51 -10.56
CA LEU A 33 -5.70 17.54 -9.83
C LEU A 33 -5.89 17.90 -8.35
N PRO A 34 -4.92 18.48 -7.61
CA PRO A 34 -5.15 18.86 -6.22
C PRO A 34 -6.33 19.81 -6.05
N GLY A 35 -6.51 20.79 -6.96
CA GLY A 35 -7.64 21.72 -6.90
C GLY A 35 -8.99 21.04 -7.15
N ILE A 36 -9.04 20.10 -8.10
CA ILE A 36 -10.24 19.30 -8.41
C ILE A 36 -10.60 18.40 -7.22
N LEU A 37 -9.63 17.69 -6.65
CA LEU A 37 -9.85 16.87 -5.45
C LEU A 37 -10.28 17.74 -4.26
N PHE A 38 -9.70 18.93 -4.11
CA PHE A 38 -10.07 19.87 -3.06
C PHE A 38 -11.54 20.32 -3.16
N SER A 39 -12.10 20.44 -4.36
CA SER A 39 -13.53 20.76 -4.54
C SER A 39 -14.46 19.56 -4.38
N GLU A 40 -14.02 18.34 -4.73
CA GLU A 40 -14.88 17.13 -4.78
C GLU A 40 -15.01 16.41 -3.42
N PHE A 41 -14.11 16.70 -2.47
CA PHE A 41 -14.14 16.13 -1.13
C PHE A 41 -14.56 17.18 -0.11
N GLU A 42 -15.38 16.79 0.86
CA GLU A 42 -15.84 17.66 1.95
C GLU A 42 -14.93 17.53 3.19
N GLY A 43 -15.17 18.34 4.21
CA GLY A 43 -14.42 18.31 5.47
C GLY A 43 -13.19 19.21 5.50
N GLU A 44 -12.42 19.11 6.58
CA GLU A 44 -11.14 19.82 6.72
C GLU A 44 -10.11 19.22 5.77
N LYS A 45 -9.42 20.09 5.03
CA LYS A 45 -8.52 19.70 3.95
C LYS A 45 -7.28 20.57 4.00
N GLN A 46 -6.12 19.92 3.96
CA GLN A 46 -4.83 20.61 3.91
C GLN A 46 -4.05 20.18 2.66
N LEU A 47 -3.53 21.16 1.92
CA LEU A 47 -2.60 20.92 0.82
C LEU A 47 -1.18 21.21 1.26
N GLU A 48 -0.29 20.26 1.02
CA GLU A 48 1.12 20.30 1.37
C GLU A 48 1.96 20.00 0.11
N ARG A 49 2.91 20.87 -0.22
CA ARG A 49 3.94 20.55 -1.24
C ARG A 49 5.00 19.67 -0.59
N LEU A 50 5.30 18.55 -1.23
CA LEU A 50 6.29 17.60 -0.74
C LEU A 50 7.69 18.00 -1.24
N PRO A 51 8.79 17.66 -0.53
CA PRO A 51 10.15 18.05 -0.92
C PRO A 51 10.53 17.72 -2.37
N GLN A 52 9.97 16.63 -2.91
CA GLN A 52 10.17 16.19 -4.29
C GLN A 52 9.69 17.22 -5.32
N SER A 53 8.81 18.13 -4.95
CA SER A 53 8.32 19.21 -5.81
C SER A 53 9.38 20.25 -6.16
N GLU A 54 10.48 20.31 -5.38
CA GLU A 54 11.61 21.22 -5.61
C GLU A 54 12.63 20.68 -6.62
N ILE A 55 12.55 19.38 -6.95
CA ILE A 55 13.41 18.77 -7.96
C ILE A 55 12.98 19.26 -9.35
N PRO A 56 13.87 19.78 -10.22
CA PRO A 56 13.48 20.26 -11.54
C PRO A 56 12.74 19.21 -12.39
N GLU A 57 11.71 19.63 -13.14
CA GLU A 57 10.84 18.73 -13.91
C GLU A 57 11.64 17.85 -14.91
N ALA A 58 12.65 18.42 -15.57
CA ALA A 58 13.51 17.70 -16.50
C ALA A 58 14.26 16.53 -15.82
N VAL A 59 14.65 16.69 -14.55
CA VAL A 59 15.29 15.63 -13.76
C VAL A 59 14.27 14.57 -13.37
N ARG A 60 13.08 14.98 -12.89
CA ARG A 60 12.00 14.04 -12.54
C ARG A 60 11.55 13.19 -13.73
N ASN A 61 11.51 13.78 -14.92
CA ASN A 61 11.09 13.10 -16.15
C ASN A 61 12.14 12.13 -16.72
N SER A 62 13.43 12.37 -16.46
CA SER A 62 14.54 11.55 -16.97
C SER A 62 14.92 10.40 -16.05
N ASP A 63 14.76 10.56 -14.73
CA ASP A 63 15.05 9.51 -13.75
C ASP A 63 13.82 8.59 -13.52
N PRO A 64 13.91 7.28 -13.83
CA PRO A 64 12.83 6.33 -13.60
C PRO A 64 12.34 6.24 -12.14
N ASN A 65 13.21 6.51 -11.17
CA ASN A 65 12.88 6.47 -9.73
C ASN A 65 12.10 7.71 -9.29
N LEU A 66 12.22 8.83 -10.01
CA LEU A 66 11.56 10.09 -9.69
C LEU A 66 10.27 10.32 -10.47
N LYS A 67 10.06 9.57 -11.56
CA LYS A 67 8.95 9.76 -12.49
C LYS A 67 7.55 9.65 -11.87
N TYR A 68 7.42 8.90 -10.78
CA TYR A 68 6.14 8.60 -10.13
C TYR A 68 6.07 9.08 -8.67
N VAL A 69 7.06 9.86 -8.22
CA VAL A 69 7.06 10.37 -6.84
C VAL A 69 5.94 11.40 -6.66
N PRO A 70 5.27 11.40 -5.51
CA PRO A 70 4.26 12.40 -5.22
C PRO A 70 4.94 13.77 -4.99
N LEU A 71 4.29 14.82 -5.48
CA LEU A 71 4.76 16.20 -5.38
C LEU A 71 3.85 17.04 -4.47
N VAL A 72 2.58 16.63 -4.35
CA VAL A 72 1.58 17.26 -3.49
C VAL A 72 0.92 16.20 -2.63
N ARG A 73 0.68 16.51 -1.36
CA ARG A 73 -0.15 15.73 -0.45
C ARG A 73 -1.38 16.54 -0.10
N MET A 74 -2.55 15.95 -0.30
CA MET A 74 -3.81 16.47 0.24
C MET A 74 -4.21 15.62 1.43
N ARG A 75 -4.23 16.21 2.63
CA ARG A 75 -4.67 15.54 3.86
C ARG A 75 -6.15 15.82 4.09
N LEU A 76 -6.88 14.76 4.41
CA LEU A 76 -8.23 14.78 4.97
C LEU A 76 -8.20 14.04 6.32
N ASP A 77 -9.32 14.00 7.03
CA ASP A 77 -9.41 13.36 8.35
C ASP A 77 -8.92 11.90 8.34
N ASN A 78 -9.54 11.05 7.52
CA ASN A 78 -9.27 9.61 7.48
C ASN A 78 -8.33 9.17 6.33
N TYR A 79 -8.03 10.08 5.40
CA TYR A 79 -7.32 9.73 4.17
C TYR A 79 -6.32 10.81 3.78
N SER A 80 -5.27 10.40 3.07
CA SER A 80 -4.34 11.29 2.41
C SER A 80 -4.24 10.93 0.95
N PHE A 81 -4.33 11.92 0.06
CA PHE A 81 -4.08 11.73 -1.37
C PHE A 81 -2.67 12.21 -1.69
N LEU A 82 -1.90 11.35 -2.35
CA LEU A 82 -0.55 11.66 -2.81
C LEU A 82 -0.61 11.83 -4.32
N ILE A 83 -0.31 13.03 -4.80
CA ILE A 83 -0.46 13.41 -6.21
C ILE A 83 0.91 13.68 -6.81
N GLY A 84 1.28 12.89 -7.82
CA GLY A 84 2.43 13.11 -8.69
C GLY A 84 2.00 13.57 -10.09
N ASP A 85 2.98 13.84 -10.96
CA ASP A 85 2.69 14.20 -12.35
C ASP A 85 2.14 13.01 -13.15
N ARG A 86 2.45 11.78 -12.73
CA ARG A 86 2.07 10.53 -13.44
C ARG A 86 1.55 9.44 -12.51
N SER A 87 1.23 9.80 -11.27
CA SER A 87 0.74 8.89 -10.24
C SER A 87 -0.28 9.58 -9.34
N LEU A 88 -1.20 8.78 -8.81
CA LEU A 88 -2.14 9.18 -7.77
C LEU A 88 -2.27 8.03 -6.79
N ALA A 89 -2.13 8.33 -5.50
CA ALA A 89 -2.32 7.35 -4.45
C ALA A 89 -3.30 7.83 -3.39
N VAL A 90 -4.00 6.87 -2.79
CA VAL A 90 -4.91 7.04 -1.65
C VAL A 90 -4.32 6.25 -0.49
N SER A 91 -3.91 6.93 0.57
CA SER A 91 -3.45 6.33 1.83
C SER A 91 -4.53 6.50 2.89
N CYS A 92 -4.75 5.48 3.71
CA CYS A 92 -5.61 5.55 4.87
C CYS A 92 -4.80 6.03 6.08
N ASN A 93 -5.26 7.10 6.73
CA ASN A 93 -4.66 7.56 7.97
C ASN A 93 -5.02 6.60 9.11
N LEU A 94 -4.10 6.34 10.03
CA LEU A 94 -4.39 5.53 11.21
C LEU A 94 -5.44 6.21 12.12
N PRO A 95 -6.37 5.45 12.71
CA PRO A 95 -6.56 4.00 12.57
C PRO A 95 -7.27 3.62 11.26
N TYR A 96 -6.85 2.48 10.67
CA TYR A 96 -7.44 1.95 9.43
C TYR A 96 -8.94 1.70 9.59
N LYS A 97 -9.73 2.17 8.61
CA LYS A 97 -11.21 2.09 8.65
C LYS A 97 -11.77 0.79 8.07
N GLY A 98 -10.89 -0.11 7.59
CA GLY A 98 -11.29 -1.35 6.94
C GLY A 98 -11.55 -1.18 5.44
N TRP A 99 -11.54 -2.32 4.73
CA TRP A 99 -11.72 -2.35 3.28
C TRP A 99 -13.05 -1.76 2.80
N ASN A 100 -14.12 -1.95 3.58
CA ASN A 100 -15.46 -1.44 3.26
C ASN A 100 -15.54 0.09 3.23
N ASP A 101 -14.61 0.79 3.89
CA ASP A 101 -14.49 2.26 3.84
C ASP A 101 -13.42 2.70 2.83
N PHE A 102 -12.33 1.94 2.76
CA PHE A 102 -11.22 2.26 1.87
C PHE A 102 -11.56 2.12 0.38
N LYS A 103 -12.19 1.02 -0.02
CA LYS A 103 -12.56 0.75 -1.41
C LYS A 103 -13.49 1.84 -1.99
N PRO A 104 -14.59 2.25 -1.33
CA PRO A 104 -15.41 3.36 -1.82
C PRO A 104 -14.62 4.67 -2.03
N THR A 105 -13.66 4.96 -1.15
CA THR A 105 -12.80 6.14 -1.28
C THR A 105 -11.92 6.05 -2.53
N ILE A 106 -11.30 4.89 -2.78
CA ILE A 106 -10.52 4.64 -4.01
C ILE A 106 -11.40 4.82 -5.25
N ILE A 107 -12.60 4.23 -5.25
CA ILE A 107 -13.55 4.35 -6.37
C ILE A 107 -13.91 5.81 -6.63
N LYS A 108 -14.19 6.59 -5.58
CA LYS A 108 -14.49 8.02 -5.71
C LYS A 108 -13.31 8.77 -6.31
N VAL A 109 -12.09 8.55 -5.83
CA VAL A 109 -10.88 9.21 -6.33
C VAL A 109 -10.61 8.87 -7.80
N ILE A 110 -10.74 7.60 -8.20
CA ILE A 110 -10.61 7.20 -9.62
C ILE A 110 -11.72 7.82 -10.48
N GLY A 111 -12.94 7.92 -9.96
CA GLY A 111 -14.04 8.61 -10.63
C GLY A 111 -13.75 10.10 -10.87
N VAL A 112 -13.17 10.79 -9.89
CA VAL A 112 -12.72 12.19 -10.06
C VAL A 112 -11.60 12.28 -11.09
N LEU A 113 -10.61 11.39 -11.02
CA LEU A 113 -9.50 11.34 -11.99
C LEU A 113 -10.01 11.14 -13.42
N LYS A 114 -10.97 10.25 -13.64
CA LYS A 114 -11.61 10.07 -14.94
C LYS A 114 -12.32 11.35 -15.40
N LYS A 115 -13.21 11.91 -14.57
CA LYS A 115 -14.00 13.11 -14.91
C LYS A 115 -13.12 14.31 -15.24
N SER A 116 -11.92 14.39 -14.66
CA SER A 116 -10.97 15.47 -14.91
C SER A 116 -10.50 15.54 -16.37
N GLY A 117 -10.54 14.43 -17.11
CA GLY A 117 -10.00 14.34 -18.47
C GLY A 117 -8.48 14.50 -18.56
N LEU A 118 -7.77 14.46 -17.42
CA LEU A 118 -6.33 14.72 -17.34
C LEU A 118 -5.47 13.53 -17.78
N ILE A 119 -6.02 12.31 -17.82
CA ILE A 119 -5.23 11.10 -18.09
C ILE A 119 -5.85 10.28 -19.22
N ASN A 120 -4.98 9.59 -19.97
CA ASN A 120 -5.39 8.81 -21.15
C ASN A 120 -5.41 7.32 -20.84
N LYS A 121 -4.34 6.82 -20.21
CA LYS A 121 -4.14 5.39 -19.94
C LYS A 121 -3.63 5.16 -18.54
N VAL A 122 -4.15 4.14 -17.88
CA VAL A 122 -3.59 3.59 -16.64
C VAL A 122 -2.66 2.46 -17.03
N ILE A 123 -1.41 2.50 -16.56
CA ILE A 123 -0.36 1.52 -16.87
C ILE A 123 -0.07 0.56 -15.71
N ARG A 124 -0.37 0.99 -14.48
CA ARG A 124 -0.16 0.20 -13.27
C ARG A 124 -1.18 0.62 -12.22
N TYR A 125 -1.67 -0.34 -11.45
CA TYR A 125 -2.24 -0.05 -10.14
C TYR A 125 -1.70 -1.04 -9.11
N SER A 126 -1.67 -0.65 -7.85
CA SER A 126 -1.23 -1.51 -6.76
C SER A 126 -1.95 -1.21 -5.47
N THR A 127 -1.97 -2.20 -4.57
CA THR A 127 -2.37 -2.02 -3.18
C THR A 127 -1.24 -2.50 -2.30
N LYS A 128 -0.85 -1.64 -1.35
CA LYS A 128 0.22 -1.86 -0.40
C LYS A 128 -0.33 -1.87 1.01
N TYR A 129 0.05 -2.89 1.79
CA TYR A 129 -0.19 -2.96 3.22
C TYR A 129 1.16 -3.14 3.93
N VAL A 130 1.34 -2.41 5.03
CA VAL A 130 2.52 -2.50 5.89
C VAL A 130 2.06 -2.82 7.29
N ASP A 131 2.44 -3.98 7.80
CA ASP A 131 2.05 -4.50 9.10
C ASP A 131 3.25 -4.59 10.02
N LEU A 132 3.08 -4.28 11.30
CA LEU A 132 4.05 -4.50 12.37
C LEU A 132 3.48 -5.50 13.37
N ILE A 133 4.18 -6.62 13.53
CA ILE A 133 3.88 -7.61 14.55
C ILE A 133 4.88 -7.42 15.68
N GLU A 134 4.40 -6.86 16.79
CA GLU A 134 5.25 -6.45 17.91
C GLU A 134 5.91 -7.63 18.61
N SER A 135 7.22 -7.51 18.89
CA SER A 135 7.98 -8.40 19.76
C SER A 135 9.36 -7.79 20.05
N ASP A 136 9.82 -7.86 21.30
CA ASP A 136 11.16 -7.42 21.70
C ASP A 136 12.24 -8.51 21.58
N ASP A 137 11.84 -9.78 21.45
CA ASP A 137 12.76 -10.92 21.38
C ASP A 137 13.01 -11.35 19.95
N PHE A 138 14.28 -11.36 19.52
CA PHE A 138 14.63 -11.71 18.14
C PHE A 138 14.31 -13.17 17.77
N ALA A 139 14.34 -14.12 18.73
CA ALA A 139 13.98 -15.50 18.43
C ALA A 139 12.47 -15.64 18.20
N ASP A 140 11.65 -14.96 19.02
CA ASP A 140 10.21 -14.81 18.80
C ASP A 140 9.94 -14.17 17.43
N GLN A 141 10.62 -13.07 17.08
CA GLN A 141 10.48 -12.41 15.77
C GLN A 141 10.76 -13.34 14.57
N VAL A 142 11.74 -14.24 14.65
CA VAL A 142 11.97 -15.25 13.60
C VAL A 142 10.78 -16.20 13.49
N SER A 143 10.12 -16.54 14.61
CA SER A 143 8.96 -17.44 14.63
C SER A 143 7.63 -16.81 14.20
N LEU A 144 7.56 -15.46 14.15
CA LEU A 144 6.35 -14.74 13.73
C LEU A 144 6.06 -14.93 12.23
N ALA A 145 7.12 -14.90 11.42
CA ALA A 145 7.02 -15.07 9.98
C ALA A 145 7.05 -16.56 9.61
N ASN A 146 6.25 -16.94 8.62
CA ASN A 146 6.33 -18.24 7.96
C ASN A 146 7.51 -18.24 6.96
N LEU A 147 8.73 -18.17 7.50
CA LEU A 147 9.97 -18.05 6.74
C LEU A 147 11.02 -19.02 7.29
N SER A 148 11.66 -19.76 6.39
CA SER A 148 12.87 -20.52 6.71
C SER A 148 14.01 -20.05 5.83
N LEU A 149 15.10 -19.62 6.45
CA LEU A 149 16.28 -19.11 5.76
C LEU A 149 17.55 -19.75 6.32
N ARG A 150 18.45 -20.14 5.42
CA ARG A 150 19.77 -20.69 5.77
C ARG A 150 20.83 -20.11 4.84
N ILE A 151 21.94 -19.64 5.41
CA ILE A 151 23.11 -19.15 4.68
C ILE A 151 24.30 -20.03 5.06
N GLY A 152 24.80 -20.82 4.11
CA GLY A 152 25.87 -21.80 4.37
C GLY A 152 25.44 -22.83 5.41
N SER A 153 26.13 -22.90 6.55
CA SER A 153 25.78 -23.77 7.69
C SER A 153 24.94 -23.07 8.76
N HIS A 154 24.58 -21.81 8.57
CA HIS A 154 23.90 -20.98 9.56
C HIS A 154 22.40 -20.89 9.24
N ASN A 155 21.56 -21.37 10.16
CA ASN A 155 20.10 -21.22 10.08
C ASN A 155 19.69 -19.93 10.78
N LEU A 156 18.71 -19.24 10.21
CA LEU A 156 18.06 -18.12 10.87
C LEU A 156 17.32 -18.62 12.12
N THR A 157 17.71 -18.10 13.29
CA THR A 157 17.12 -18.49 14.58
C THR A 157 16.81 -17.31 15.50
N LYS A 158 17.65 -16.27 15.49
CA LYS A 158 17.51 -15.07 16.34
C LYS A 158 18.23 -13.85 15.79
N GLU A 159 18.66 -13.92 14.54
CA GLU A 159 19.42 -12.88 13.88
C GLU A 159 18.47 -11.81 13.33
N SER A 160 18.97 -10.58 13.18
CA SER A 160 18.30 -9.57 12.37
C SER A 160 18.33 -10.01 10.90
N TYR A 161 17.20 -9.90 10.21
CA TYR A 161 17.09 -10.28 8.81
C TYR A 161 16.20 -9.31 8.04
N GLN A 162 16.48 -9.21 6.74
CA GLN A 162 15.62 -8.55 5.77
C GLN A 162 15.57 -9.43 4.53
N VAL A 163 14.37 -9.89 4.19
CA VAL A 163 14.13 -10.69 2.98
C VAL A 163 13.16 -9.93 2.10
N ARG A 164 13.46 -9.85 0.81
CA ARG A 164 12.56 -9.30 -0.23
C ARG A 164 12.41 -10.31 -1.35
N MET A 165 11.19 -10.52 -1.79
CA MET A 165 10.87 -11.46 -2.87
C MET A 165 9.77 -10.90 -3.76
N GLU A 166 9.84 -11.22 -5.05
CA GLU A 166 8.80 -10.89 -6.03
C GLU A 166 8.14 -12.20 -6.47
N ILE A 167 6.83 -12.31 -6.26
CA ILE A 167 6.06 -13.53 -6.51
C ILE A 167 4.97 -13.19 -7.54
N ALA A 168 4.96 -13.90 -8.66
CA ALA A 168 3.89 -13.79 -9.64
C ALA A 168 2.69 -14.66 -9.21
N VAL A 169 1.52 -14.06 -9.01
CA VAL A 169 0.29 -14.74 -8.57
C VAL A 169 -0.89 -14.21 -9.36
N GLU A 170 -1.59 -15.08 -10.09
CA GLU A 170 -2.81 -14.73 -10.85
C GLU A 170 -2.66 -13.50 -11.79
N GLY A 171 -1.47 -13.31 -12.35
CA GLY A 171 -1.16 -12.16 -13.22
C GLY A 171 -0.96 -10.84 -12.48
N PHE A 172 -0.72 -10.89 -11.16
CA PHE A 172 -0.19 -9.82 -10.33
C PHE A 172 1.26 -10.14 -9.94
N ILE A 173 2.00 -9.11 -9.51
CA ILE A 173 3.31 -9.24 -8.89
C ILE A 173 3.18 -8.79 -7.44
N ASN A 174 3.41 -9.71 -6.51
CA ASN A 174 3.51 -9.39 -5.08
C ASN A 174 4.97 -9.15 -4.74
N ILE A 175 5.28 -7.90 -4.39
CA ILE A 175 6.56 -7.56 -3.79
C ILE A 175 6.37 -7.71 -2.28
N LEU A 176 6.91 -8.79 -1.73
CA LEU A 176 6.91 -9.09 -0.31
C LEU A 176 8.25 -8.68 0.31
N GLN A 177 8.20 -8.03 1.45
CA GLN A 177 9.37 -7.72 2.26
C GLN A 177 9.08 -8.01 3.74
N ILE A 178 9.97 -8.77 4.38
CA ILE A 178 9.90 -9.09 5.81
C ILE A 178 11.18 -8.58 6.46
N ILE A 179 11.04 -7.76 7.50
CA ILE A 179 12.15 -7.09 8.20
C ILE A 179 12.01 -7.36 9.70
N SER A 180 13.00 -8.01 10.32
CA SER A 180 13.06 -8.12 11.78
C SER A 180 13.86 -6.98 12.42
N GLY A 181 13.67 -6.77 13.72
CA GLY A 181 14.30 -5.70 14.47
C GLY A 181 13.82 -4.31 14.07
N ALA A 182 12.63 -4.20 13.46
CA ALA A 182 12.08 -2.94 13.03
C ALA A 182 11.74 -2.07 14.25
N LYS A 183 11.94 -0.76 14.11
CA LYS A 183 11.54 0.27 15.07
C LYS A 183 10.59 1.23 14.37
N VAL A 184 9.39 1.38 14.91
CA VAL A 184 8.35 2.23 14.33
C VAL A 184 7.94 3.29 15.34
N LEU A 185 8.01 4.54 14.92
CA LEU A 185 7.51 5.68 15.69
C LEU A 185 6.08 5.99 15.24
N MET A 186 5.13 5.85 16.15
CA MET A 186 3.72 6.12 15.89
C MET A 186 3.41 7.63 15.95
N PRO A 187 2.28 8.09 15.39
CA PRO A 187 1.88 9.51 15.43
C PRO A 187 1.75 10.10 16.84
N ASP A 188 1.53 9.27 17.85
CA ASP A 188 1.46 9.64 19.27
C ASP A 188 2.84 9.67 19.98
N ASN A 189 3.93 9.50 19.21
CA ASN A 189 5.31 9.35 19.66
C ASN A 189 5.63 8.07 20.45
N SER A 190 4.75 7.06 20.44
CA SER A 190 5.11 5.75 20.97
C SER A 190 6.06 5.00 20.02
N GLU A 191 7.07 4.32 20.59
CA GLU A 191 8.03 3.49 19.85
C GLU A 191 7.61 2.02 19.98
N HIS A 192 7.48 1.34 18.85
CA HIS A 192 7.10 -0.06 18.75
C HIS A 192 8.19 -0.87 18.06
N HIS A 193 8.39 -2.10 18.53
CA HIS A 193 9.46 -3.00 18.09
C HIS A 193 8.88 -4.31 17.56
N GLY A 194 9.41 -4.83 16.46
CA GLY A 194 8.96 -6.13 15.98
C GLY A 194 9.37 -6.48 14.56
N VAL A 195 8.51 -7.27 13.90
CA VAL A 195 8.65 -7.67 12.50
C VAL A 195 7.74 -6.83 11.63
N VAL A 196 8.30 -6.17 10.62
CA VAL A 196 7.52 -5.52 9.57
C VAL A 196 7.30 -6.48 8.41
N ILE A 197 6.05 -6.63 8.00
CA ILE A 197 5.64 -7.32 6.78
C ILE A 197 5.07 -6.26 5.84
N ASP A 198 5.75 -6.04 4.72
CA ASP A 198 5.36 -5.09 3.68
C ASP A 198 5.01 -5.87 2.41
N ILE A 199 3.78 -5.71 1.93
CA ILE A 199 3.27 -6.38 0.72
C ILE A 199 2.70 -5.33 -0.23
N ASP A 200 3.37 -5.12 -1.37
CA ASP A 200 2.84 -4.36 -2.51
C ASP A 200 2.39 -5.33 -3.61
N THR A 201 1.07 -5.50 -3.74
CA THR A 201 0.45 -6.30 -4.80
C THR A 201 0.22 -5.41 -6.00
N ILE A 202 0.81 -5.75 -7.14
CA ILE A 202 0.87 -4.90 -8.32
C ILE A 202 0.19 -5.55 -9.51
N LYS A 203 -0.65 -4.78 -10.21
CA LYS A 203 -1.09 -5.09 -11.57
C LYS A 203 -0.43 -4.16 -12.58
N ASP A 204 0.36 -4.73 -13.48
CA ASP A 204 0.68 -4.08 -14.74
C ASP A 204 -0.48 -4.29 -15.71
N THR A 205 -1.02 -3.21 -16.26
CA THR A 205 -2.18 -3.26 -17.16
C THR A 205 -1.77 -3.22 -18.63
N GLY A 206 -0.50 -2.97 -18.95
CA GLY A 206 -0.04 -2.73 -20.31
C GLY A 206 -0.62 -1.46 -20.96
N GLY A 207 -1.30 -0.60 -20.19
CA GLY A 207 -1.87 0.66 -20.69
C GLY A 207 -3.32 0.56 -21.18
N ILE A 208 -4.24 0.20 -20.28
CA ILE A 208 -5.69 0.28 -20.50
C ILE A 208 -6.19 1.73 -20.39
N SER A 209 -7.31 2.05 -21.04
CA SER A 209 -7.94 3.36 -20.87
C SER A 209 -8.54 3.51 -19.47
N ILE A 210 -8.74 4.75 -19.02
CA ILE A 210 -9.36 5.01 -17.72
C ILE A 210 -10.82 4.53 -17.67
N GLU A 211 -11.52 4.57 -18.80
CA GLU A 211 -12.88 4.03 -18.96
C GLU A 211 -12.89 2.50 -18.80
N GLN A 212 -11.92 1.81 -19.40
CA GLN A 212 -11.80 0.35 -19.26
C GLN A 212 -11.49 -0.05 -17.82
N LEU A 213 -10.66 0.73 -17.11
CA LEU A 213 -10.42 0.51 -15.69
C LEU A 213 -11.71 0.70 -14.89
N GLU A 214 -12.41 1.82 -15.07
CA GLU A 214 -13.60 2.16 -14.29
C GLU A 214 -14.70 1.09 -14.39
N VAL A 215 -14.96 0.57 -15.60
CA VAL A 215 -15.96 -0.50 -15.83
C VAL A 215 -15.69 -1.74 -14.98
N ASN A 216 -14.42 -2.06 -14.73
CA ASN A 216 -14.01 -3.24 -13.98
C ASN A 216 -13.43 -2.92 -12.60
N LEU A 217 -13.49 -1.66 -12.16
CA LEU A 217 -12.74 -1.19 -11.01
C LEU A 217 -13.13 -1.92 -9.73
N ASP A 218 -14.42 -2.14 -9.51
CA ASP A 218 -14.92 -2.84 -8.33
C ASP A 218 -14.32 -4.25 -8.20
N ASN A 219 -14.38 -5.04 -9.28
CA ASN A 219 -13.81 -6.39 -9.35
C ASN A 219 -12.28 -6.38 -9.24
N ALA A 220 -11.63 -5.42 -9.90
CA ALA A 220 -10.17 -5.28 -9.85
C ALA A 220 -9.68 -4.99 -8.43
N LEU A 221 -10.40 -4.14 -7.69
CA LEU A 221 -10.10 -3.81 -6.30
C LEU A 221 -10.35 -5.00 -5.36
N GLU A 222 -11.44 -5.74 -5.52
CA GLU A 222 -11.65 -6.96 -4.73
C GLU A 222 -10.57 -8.02 -4.99
N HIS A 223 -10.20 -8.20 -6.26
CA HIS A 223 -9.19 -9.19 -6.64
C HIS A 223 -7.83 -8.86 -6.05
N ILE A 224 -7.38 -7.61 -6.20
CA ILE A 224 -6.06 -7.20 -5.69
C ILE A 224 -6.01 -7.23 -4.16
N HIS A 225 -7.09 -6.83 -3.48
CA HIS A 225 -7.19 -6.89 -2.03
C HIS A 225 -7.19 -8.34 -1.52
N ARG A 226 -7.91 -9.25 -2.17
CA ARG A 226 -7.90 -10.68 -1.83
C ARG A 226 -6.48 -11.25 -1.92
N ILE A 227 -5.79 -11.03 -3.04
CA ILE A 227 -4.42 -11.55 -3.24
C ILE A 227 -3.47 -11.02 -2.17
N ASN A 228 -3.55 -9.73 -1.87
CA ASN A 228 -2.72 -9.12 -0.84
C ASN A 228 -3.00 -9.75 0.53
N LYS A 229 -4.28 -9.89 0.90
CA LYS A 229 -4.71 -10.49 2.17
C LYS A 229 -4.30 -11.95 2.30
N GLU A 230 -4.50 -12.76 1.26
CA GLU A 230 -4.03 -14.15 1.22
C GLU A 230 -2.51 -14.23 1.43
N THR A 231 -1.77 -13.34 0.75
CA THR A 231 -0.30 -13.28 0.89
C THR A 231 0.12 -12.94 2.31
N PHE A 232 -0.53 -11.98 2.97
CA PHE A 232 -0.23 -11.63 4.37
C PHE A 232 -0.40 -12.85 5.29
N PHE A 233 -1.54 -13.53 5.21
CA PHE A 233 -1.81 -14.69 6.05
C PHE A 233 -0.89 -15.88 5.76
N ASP A 234 -0.45 -16.05 4.51
CA ASP A 234 0.56 -17.05 4.14
C ASP A 234 1.97 -16.71 4.67
N CYS A 235 2.25 -15.42 4.92
CA CYS A 235 3.54 -14.95 5.43
C CYS A 235 3.70 -15.08 6.95
N ILE A 236 2.65 -15.42 7.69
CA ILE A 236 2.68 -15.54 9.16
C ILE A 236 2.31 -16.94 9.61
N THR A 237 2.83 -17.36 10.76
CA THR A 237 2.54 -18.69 11.31
C THR A 237 1.13 -18.77 11.91
N GLU A 238 0.56 -19.97 12.01
CA GLU A 238 -0.76 -20.17 12.66
C GLU A 238 -0.77 -19.67 14.11
N GLN A 239 0.36 -19.80 14.82
CA GLN A 239 0.55 -19.26 16.17
C GLN A 239 0.48 -17.73 16.18
N THR A 240 1.06 -17.08 15.16
CA THR A 240 1.00 -15.64 14.99
C THR A 240 -0.41 -15.18 14.66
N ILE A 241 -1.13 -15.89 13.79
CA ILE A 241 -2.54 -15.62 13.51
C ILE A 241 -3.35 -15.67 14.81
N ALA A 242 -3.17 -16.72 15.64
CA ALA A 242 -3.85 -16.84 16.92
C ALA A 242 -3.49 -15.72 17.91
N ARG A 243 -2.21 -15.30 17.95
CA ARG A 243 -1.72 -14.18 18.76
C ARG A 243 -2.38 -12.84 18.39
N LEU A 244 -2.71 -12.66 17.12
CA LEU A 244 -3.39 -11.46 16.61
C LEU A 244 -4.92 -11.49 16.82
N GLU A 245 -5.44 -12.52 17.50
CA GLU A 245 -6.83 -12.64 17.93
C GLU A 245 -7.82 -12.52 16.73
N PRO A 246 -7.87 -13.55 15.86
CA PRO A 246 -8.61 -13.48 14.61
C PRO A 246 -10.12 -13.62 14.85
N GLU A 247 -10.90 -12.85 14.09
CA GLU A 247 -12.36 -12.98 14.05
C GLU A 247 -12.80 -13.38 12.64
N TYR A 248 -13.60 -14.45 12.54
CA TYR A 248 -14.01 -15.04 11.27
C TYR A 248 -15.44 -14.69 10.84
N GLU A 249 -16.21 -13.98 11.68
CA GLU A 249 -17.62 -13.61 11.48
C GLU A 249 -17.86 -12.10 11.51
#